data_AF-A0A9X5I7F8-F1
#
_entry.id   AF-A0A9X5I7F8-F1
#
_cell.length_a   1.000
_cell.length_b   1.000
_cell.length_c   1.000
_cell.angle_alpha   90.00
_cell.angle_beta   90.00
_cell.angle_gamma   90.00
#
_symmetry.space_group_name_H-M   'P 1'
#
loop_
_entity.id
_entity.type
_entity.pdbx_description
1 polymer ?
#
loop_
_entity_poly.entity_id
_entity_poly.type
_entity_poly.pdbx_seq_one_letter_code
_entity_poly.pdbx_strand_id
1 'polypeptide(L)'
;MKTAALALILGISTVPQVPPVEGVHRADAPVREPMKRFAWRDEAAGYTFVAPPRWAGKVHAVPLTSEELSRSGAISGVRFVEGSKTLLVLLSSEQTRLRTLTSAGATEISRHGEHVVAVKVGTAGDELALTSEELGSAVQWDGEAKGAASR
;
A
#
# COMPACT_ATOMS: atom_id res chain seq x y z
N MET A 1 -38.27 23.80 -86.99
CA MET A 1 -37.88 25.10 -86.41
C MET A 1 -37.47 24.83 -84.96
N LYS A 2 -36.17 24.88 -84.61
CA LYS A 2 -35.55 25.99 -83.85
C LYS A 2 -36.45 26.43 -82.69
N THR A 3 -36.16 26.14 -81.42
CA THR A 3 -35.18 26.73 -80.46
C THR A 3 -35.89 26.62 -79.10
N ALA A 4 -35.33 26.61 -77.89
CA ALA A 4 -34.04 26.97 -77.34
C ALA A 4 -33.91 26.23 -75.99
N ALA A 5 -32.67 26.09 -75.53
CA ALA A 5 -32.30 25.67 -74.19
C ALA A 5 -32.81 26.63 -73.11
N LEU A 6 -33.09 26.10 -71.91
CA LEU A 6 -32.88 26.85 -70.67
C LEU A 6 -32.47 25.89 -69.55
N ALA A 7 -31.25 26.09 -69.09
CA ALA A 7 -30.65 25.46 -67.94
C ALA A 7 -31.25 26.03 -66.64
N LEU A 8 -31.46 25.18 -65.63
CA LEU A 8 -31.51 25.64 -64.24
C LEU A 8 -30.76 24.64 -63.36
N ILE A 9 -29.54 25.05 -63.00
CA ILE A 9 -28.64 24.41 -62.05
C ILE A 9 -29.21 24.72 -60.65
N LEU A 10 -29.78 23.71 -60.00
CA LEU A 10 -30.09 23.78 -58.56
C LEU A 10 -28.84 23.33 -57.80
N GLY A 11 -28.17 24.31 -57.20
CA GLY A 11 -26.98 24.16 -56.39
C GLY A 11 -27.24 23.25 -55.20
N ILE A 12 -26.63 22.07 -55.23
CA ILE A 12 -26.50 21.20 -54.07
C ILE A 12 -25.26 21.70 -53.33
N SER A 13 -25.46 22.41 -52.23
CA SER A 13 -24.37 22.74 -51.30
C SER A 13 -23.74 21.44 -50.83
N THR A 14 -22.56 21.11 -51.36
CA THR A 14 -21.72 20.03 -50.82
C THR A 14 -21.16 20.52 -49.50
N VAL A 15 -21.88 20.25 -48.42
CA VAL A 15 -21.32 20.28 -47.08
C VAL A 15 -20.24 19.19 -47.06
N PRO A 16 -18.96 19.49 -46.80
CA PRO A 16 -17.98 18.43 -46.62
C PRO A 16 -18.41 17.62 -45.40
N GLN A 17 -18.89 16.40 -45.64
CA GLN A 17 -19.16 15.45 -44.59
C GLN A 17 -17.79 15.02 -44.04
N VAL A 18 -17.34 15.70 -42.98
CA VAL A 18 -16.17 15.25 -42.22
C VAL A 18 -16.52 13.85 -41.72
N PRO A 19 -15.77 12.80 -42.10
CA PRO A 19 -16.00 11.48 -41.55
C PRO A 19 -15.89 11.60 -40.02
N PRO A 20 -16.77 10.96 -39.24
CA PRO A 20 -16.60 10.94 -37.79
C PRO A 20 -15.19 10.41 -37.54
N VAL A 21 -14.35 11.22 -36.86
CA VAL A 21 -13.06 10.76 -36.39
C VAL A 21 -13.36 9.52 -35.57
N GLU A 22 -12.85 8.38 -36.03
CA GLU A 22 -13.04 7.09 -35.40
C GLU A 22 -12.41 7.18 -34.02
N GLY A 23 -13.21 7.57 -33.04
CA GLY A 23 -12.76 7.72 -31.67
C GLY A 23 -12.21 6.38 -31.24
N VAL A 24 -10.95 6.37 -30.80
CA VAL A 24 -10.23 5.21 -30.27
C VAL A 24 -10.84 4.81 -28.92
N HIS A 25 -12.13 4.50 -28.90
CA HIS A 25 -12.93 4.20 -27.71
C HIS A 25 -13.00 2.70 -27.42
N ARG A 26 -12.06 1.91 -27.95
CA ARG A 26 -11.92 0.47 -27.70
C ARG A 26 -10.49 0.05 -27.37
N ALA A 27 -9.64 0.97 -26.94
CA ALA A 27 -8.43 0.56 -26.25
C ALA A 27 -8.88 -0.05 -24.91
N ASP A 28 -8.54 -1.32 -24.67
CA ASP A 28 -8.69 -1.91 -23.35
C ASP A 28 -8.05 -0.96 -22.33
N ALA A 29 -8.71 -0.79 -21.17
CA ALA A 29 -8.14 0.00 -20.10
C ALA A 29 -6.72 -0.52 -19.84
N PRO A 30 -5.70 0.37 -19.75
CA PRO A 30 -4.34 -0.04 -19.49
C PRO A 30 -4.34 -1.00 -18.29
N VAL A 31 -3.65 -2.14 -18.44
CA VAL A 31 -3.53 -3.13 -17.36
C VAL A 31 -3.06 -2.38 -16.12
N ARG A 32 -3.85 -2.44 -15.04
CA ARG A 32 -3.53 -1.73 -13.80
C ARG A 32 -2.18 -2.24 -13.28
N GLU A 33 -1.14 -1.44 -13.44
CA GLU A 33 0.13 -1.73 -12.79
C GLU A 33 -0.09 -1.70 -11.27
N PRO A 34 0.34 -2.74 -10.54
CA PRO A 34 0.20 -2.74 -9.09
C PRO A 34 1.02 -1.59 -8.53
N MET A 35 0.36 -0.69 -7.80
CA MET A 35 1.04 0.41 -7.13
C MET A 35 2.21 -0.13 -6.30
N LYS A 36 3.40 0.46 -6.45
CA LYS A 36 4.56 0.10 -5.63
C LYS A 36 4.18 0.26 -4.16
N ARG A 37 4.33 -0.81 -3.38
CA ARG A 37 4.07 -0.82 -1.93
C ARG A 37 5.38 -0.95 -1.19
N PHE A 38 5.41 -0.36 0.00
CA PHE A 38 6.46 -0.68 0.96
C PHE A 38 6.17 -2.05 1.56
N ALA A 39 7.16 -2.93 1.54
CA ALA A 39 7.10 -4.22 2.20
C ALA A 39 8.41 -4.47 2.93
N TRP A 40 8.32 -4.98 4.16
CA TRP A 40 9.46 -5.40 4.95
C TRP A 40 9.18 -6.78 5.54
N ARG A 41 10.22 -7.59 5.66
CA ARG A 41 10.13 -9.01 5.98
C ARG A 41 10.90 -9.31 7.27
N ASP A 42 10.22 -9.94 8.24
CA ASP A 42 10.85 -10.51 9.43
C ASP A 42 11.03 -12.01 9.22
N GLU A 43 12.22 -12.44 8.80
CA GLU A 43 12.49 -13.86 8.58
C GLU A 43 12.55 -14.66 9.88
N ALA A 44 12.87 -14.01 11.01
CA ALA A 44 12.95 -14.70 12.29
C ALA A 44 11.55 -15.02 12.84
N ALA A 45 10.59 -14.13 12.60
CA ALA A 45 9.20 -14.32 13.04
C ALA A 45 8.28 -14.91 11.96
N GLY A 46 8.69 -14.95 10.69
CA GLY A 46 7.89 -15.54 9.60
C GLY A 46 6.69 -14.69 9.18
N TYR A 47 6.85 -13.37 9.09
CA TYR A 47 5.81 -12.48 8.55
C TYR A 47 6.37 -11.36 7.67
N THR A 48 5.50 -10.84 6.81
CA THR A 48 5.76 -9.66 5.99
C THR A 48 4.88 -8.52 6.47
N PHE A 49 5.48 -7.37 6.78
CA PHE A 49 4.78 -6.11 6.97
C PHE A 49 4.57 -5.41 5.64
N VAL A 50 3.32 -5.14 5.27
CA VAL A 50 2.96 -4.44 4.04
C VAL A 50 2.30 -3.12 4.39
N ALA A 51 2.98 -2.01 4.10
CA ALA A 51 2.46 -0.69 4.41
C ALA A 51 1.65 -0.11 3.23
N PRO A 52 0.87 0.94 3.46
CA PRO A 52 0.14 1.64 2.41
C PRO A 52 1.08 2.22 1.34
N PRO A 53 0.59 2.44 0.10
CA PRO A 53 1.40 2.97 -1.00
C PRO A 53 2.10 4.29 -0.68
N ARG A 54 1.55 5.12 0.22
CA ARG A 54 2.15 6.40 0.62
C ARG A 54 3.53 6.28 1.29
N TRP A 55 3.90 5.10 1.78
CA TRP A 55 5.22 4.82 2.32
C TRP A 55 6.28 4.50 1.26
N ALA A 56 5.86 4.10 0.06
CA ALA A 56 6.77 3.61 -0.97
C ALA A 56 7.79 4.70 -1.37
N GLY A 57 9.08 4.40 -1.19
CA GLY A 57 10.17 5.32 -1.51
C GLY A 57 10.41 6.45 -0.50
N LYS A 58 9.61 6.56 0.56
CA LYS A 58 9.78 7.56 1.64
C LYS A 58 10.26 6.93 2.95
N VAL A 59 9.78 5.73 3.26
CA VAL A 59 10.03 5.06 4.52
C VAL A 59 11.12 4.01 4.37
N HIS A 60 11.99 3.93 5.39
CA HIS A 60 13.06 2.94 5.50
C HIS A 60 12.87 2.05 6.73
N ALA A 61 13.27 0.80 6.61
CA ALA A 61 13.31 -0.17 7.70
C ALA A 61 14.72 -0.19 8.29
N VAL A 62 14.84 0.08 9.59
CA VAL A 62 16.09 0.01 10.35
C VAL A 62 15.93 -1.03 11.44
N PRO A 63 16.63 -2.18 11.37
CA PRO A 63 16.59 -3.20 12.41
C PRO A 63 16.99 -2.61 13.77
N LEU A 64 16.36 -3.08 14.84
CA LEU A 64 16.72 -2.68 16.19
C LEU A 64 18.05 -3.32 16.62
N THR A 65 18.79 -2.59 17.45
CA THR A 65 20.00 -3.10 18.09
C THR A 65 19.67 -4.11 19.18
N SER A 66 20.63 -4.96 19.55
CA SER A 66 20.47 -5.93 20.65
C SER A 66 20.09 -5.26 21.98
N GLU A 67 20.58 -4.05 22.23
CA GLU A 67 20.23 -3.27 23.43
C GLU A 67 18.75 -2.88 23.45
N GLU A 68 18.22 -2.44 22.30
CA GLU A 68 16.82 -2.05 22.15
C GLU A 68 15.88 -3.26 22.24
N LEU A 69 16.29 -4.39 21.67
CA LEU A 69 15.57 -5.66 21.79
C LEU A 69 15.52 -6.14 23.25
N SER A 70 16.67 -6.10 23.95
CA SER A 70 16.73 -6.46 25.37
C SER A 70 15.83 -5.58 26.24
N ARG A 71 15.77 -4.26 25.95
CA ARG A 71 14.93 -3.32 26.70
C ARG A 71 13.44 -3.53 26.46
N SER A 72 13.06 -3.94 25.24
CA SER A 72 11.66 -4.17 24.88
C SER A 72 11.18 -5.58 25.23
N GLY A 73 12.09 -6.54 25.41
CA GLY A 73 11.74 -7.95 25.58
C GLY A 73 11.35 -8.66 24.28
N ALA A 74 11.59 -8.01 23.14
CA ALA A 74 11.35 -8.57 21.81
C ALA A 74 12.52 -9.47 21.37
N ILE A 75 12.22 -10.46 20.53
CA ILE A 75 13.21 -11.34 19.91
C ILE A 75 13.74 -10.71 18.61
N SER A 76 12.85 -10.07 17.86
CA SER A 76 13.16 -9.32 16.64
C SER A 76 12.40 -7.99 16.67
N GLY A 77 12.88 -7.02 15.90
CA GLY A 77 12.22 -5.73 15.81
C GLY A 77 12.85 -4.81 14.77
N VAL A 78 12.01 -3.91 14.27
CA VAL A 78 12.39 -2.94 13.24
C VAL A 78 11.76 -1.59 13.55
N ARG A 79 12.52 -0.54 13.29
CA ARG A 79 12.06 0.83 13.29
C ARG A 79 11.77 1.25 11.86
N PHE A 80 10.58 1.77 11.60
CA PHE A 80 10.28 2.43 10.34
C PHE A 80 10.48 3.94 10.47
N VAL A 81 11.32 4.48 9.61
CA VAL A 81 11.74 5.88 9.65
C VAL A 81 11.48 6.61 8.34
N GLU A 82 11.11 7.88 8.44
CA GLU A 82 11.18 8.86 7.35
C GLU A 82 12.29 9.85 7.71
N GLY A 83 13.42 9.78 7.01
CA GLY A 83 14.62 10.54 7.39
C GLY A 83 15.07 10.20 8.82
N SER A 84 15.04 11.17 9.73
CA SER A 84 15.37 10.99 11.16
C SER A 84 14.14 10.70 12.04
N LYS A 85 12.93 10.76 11.49
CA LYS A 85 11.68 10.63 12.25
C LYS A 85 11.27 9.17 12.34
N THR A 86 11.03 8.68 13.54
CA THR A 86 10.44 7.35 13.76
C THR A 86 8.92 7.43 13.61
N LEU A 87 8.37 6.69 12.63
CA LEU A 87 6.93 6.58 12.44
C LEU A 87 6.33 5.55 13.39
N LEU A 88 6.94 4.37 13.44
CA LEU A 88 6.59 3.31 14.38
C LEU A 88 7.74 2.32 14.55
N VAL A 89 7.65 1.51 15.59
CA VAL A 89 8.53 0.38 15.84
C VAL A 89 7.69 -0.89 15.91
N LEU A 90 8.03 -1.90 15.11
CA LEU A 90 7.47 -3.24 15.25
C LEU A 90 8.39 -4.10 16.11
N LEU A 91 7.77 -4.89 16.97
CA LEU A 91 8.40 -5.80 17.90
C LEU A 91 7.77 -7.17 17.72
N SER A 92 8.59 -8.17 17.46
CA SER A 92 8.18 -9.55 17.27
C SER A 92 8.71 -10.38 18.45
N SER A 93 7.86 -11.18 19.08
CA SER A 93 8.26 -12.02 20.21
C SER A 93 7.35 -13.23 20.34
N GLU A 94 7.64 -14.08 21.32
CA GLU A 94 6.74 -15.14 21.75
C GLU A 94 5.56 -14.58 22.56
N GLN A 95 4.42 -15.26 22.48
CA GLN A 95 3.20 -14.93 23.21
C GLN A 95 3.41 -14.81 24.72
N THR A 96 4.27 -15.66 25.30
CA THR A 96 4.63 -15.66 26.72
C THR A 96 5.26 -14.33 27.16
N ARG A 97 5.86 -13.58 26.22
CA ARG A 97 6.52 -12.28 26.46
C ARG A 97 5.61 -11.08 26.19
N LEU A 98 4.35 -11.29 25.81
CA LEU A 98 3.42 -10.21 25.51
C LEU A 98 3.28 -9.20 26.66
N ARG A 99 3.22 -9.66 27.91
CA ARG A 99 3.17 -8.74 29.08
C ARG A 99 4.39 -7.83 29.18
N THR A 100 5.56 -8.31 28.79
CA THR A 100 6.79 -7.51 28.75
C THR A 100 6.70 -6.46 27.65
N LEU A 101 6.24 -6.85 26.45
CA LEU A 101 6.04 -5.93 25.33
C LEU A 101 5.04 -4.81 25.70
N THR A 102 3.90 -5.16 26.31
CA THR A 102 2.87 -4.19 26.70
C THR A 102 3.32 -3.29 27.84
N SER A 103 4.04 -3.83 28.82
CA SER A 103 4.65 -3.03 29.90
C SER A 103 5.73 -2.07 29.37
N ALA A 104 6.40 -2.43 28.26
CA ALA A 104 7.31 -1.55 27.54
C ALA A 104 6.59 -0.53 26.63
N GLY A 105 5.25 -0.45 26.69
CA GLY A 105 4.43 0.50 25.96
C GLY A 105 4.09 0.09 24.52
N ALA A 106 4.21 -1.20 24.17
CA ALA A 106 3.76 -1.71 22.88
C ALA A 106 2.30 -2.17 22.92
N THR A 107 1.64 -2.21 21.78
CA THR A 107 0.27 -2.72 21.61
C THR A 107 0.29 -3.87 20.62
N GLU A 108 -0.31 -5.01 20.97
CA GLU A 108 -0.45 -6.15 20.07
C GLU A 108 -1.29 -5.75 18.85
N ILE A 109 -0.82 -6.12 17.66
CA ILE A 109 -1.56 -5.90 16.40
C ILE A 109 -1.84 -7.18 15.62
N SER A 110 -1.08 -8.25 15.89
CA SER A 110 -1.29 -9.55 15.24
C SER A 110 -0.66 -10.68 16.05
N ARG A 111 -1.23 -11.88 15.90
CA ARG A 111 -0.76 -13.12 16.53
C ARG A 111 -0.92 -14.29 15.57
N HIS A 112 0.05 -15.19 15.59
CA HIS A 112 -0.01 -16.44 14.87
C HIS A 112 0.78 -17.53 15.62
N GLY A 113 0.07 -18.59 16.03
CA GLY A 113 0.62 -19.62 16.91
C GLY A 113 1.22 -19.03 18.19
N GLU A 114 2.49 -19.35 18.44
CA GLU A 114 3.25 -18.85 19.59
C GLU A 114 3.88 -17.46 19.36
N HIS A 115 3.73 -16.86 18.18
CA HIS A 115 4.33 -15.56 17.86
C HIS A 115 3.32 -14.42 17.96
N VAL A 116 3.78 -13.29 18.46
CA VAL A 116 3.04 -12.03 18.55
C VAL A 116 3.83 -10.91 17.90
N VAL A 117 3.11 -10.03 17.19
CA VAL A 117 3.64 -8.77 16.66
C VAL A 117 2.97 -7.63 17.42
N ALA A 118 3.79 -6.79 18.02
CA ALA A 118 3.35 -5.60 18.74
C ALA A 118 3.98 -4.34 18.11
N VAL A 119 3.26 -3.23 18.23
CA VAL A 119 3.68 -1.93 17.71
C VAL A 119 3.90 -0.92 18.84
N LYS A 120 4.96 -0.12 18.72
CA LYS A 120 5.08 1.15 19.44
C LYS A 120 4.94 2.26 18.41
N VAL A 121 3.84 3.01 18.49
CA VAL A 121 3.63 4.15 17.61
C VAL A 121 4.64 5.24 17.98
N GLY A 122 5.32 5.80 16.98
CA GLY A 122 6.24 6.91 17.17
C GLY A 122 5.50 8.24 17.34
N THR A 123 6.23 9.34 17.21
CA THR A 123 5.65 10.68 17.20
C THR A 123 5.10 11.00 15.81
N ALA A 124 3.90 10.52 15.48
CA ALA A 124 3.29 10.81 14.18
C ALA A 124 1.80 11.12 14.29
N GLY A 125 1.49 12.41 14.15
CA GLY A 125 0.17 12.94 13.77
C GLY A 125 0.16 13.47 12.34
N ASP A 126 0.87 12.80 11.43
CA ASP A 126 1.14 13.27 10.05
C ASP A 126 0.65 12.29 8.98
N GLU A 127 0.75 12.70 7.70
CA GLU A 127 0.34 11.95 6.49
C GLU A 127 0.80 10.49 6.47
N LEU A 128 1.99 10.18 7.01
CA LEU A 128 2.55 8.83 7.02
C LEU A 128 2.17 7.98 8.24
N ALA A 129 1.44 8.52 9.21
CA ALA A 129 0.93 7.73 10.32
C ALA A 129 -0.04 6.65 9.81
N LEU A 130 0.03 5.47 10.41
CA LEU A 130 -0.90 4.38 10.09
C LEU A 130 -2.10 4.45 11.01
N THR A 131 -3.28 4.28 10.44
CA THR A 131 -4.51 4.07 11.20
C THR A 131 -4.50 2.70 11.86
N SER A 132 -5.34 2.50 12.88
CA SER A 132 -5.47 1.18 13.52
C SER A 132 -5.93 0.08 12.55
N GLU A 133 -6.76 0.43 11.56
CA GLU A 133 -7.21 -0.50 10.51
C GLU A 133 -6.07 -0.92 9.58
N GLU A 134 -5.24 0.04 9.16
CA GLU A 134 -4.06 -0.24 8.35
C GLU A 134 -3.05 -1.09 9.12
N LEU A 135 -2.84 -0.82 10.41
CA LEU A 135 -1.97 -1.64 11.26
C LEU A 135 -2.47 -3.09 11.39
N GLY A 136 -3.77 -3.27 11.62
CA GLY A 136 -4.36 -4.60 11.76
C GLY A 136 -4.29 -5.46 10.49
N SER A 137 -4.22 -4.82 9.31
CA SER A 137 -4.13 -5.50 8.01
C SER A 137 -2.71 -5.55 7.41
N ALA A 138 -1.74 -4.90 8.05
CA ALA A 138 -0.37 -4.78 7.53
C ALA A 138 0.47 -6.04 7.74
N VAL A 139 0.16 -6.87 8.74
CA VAL A 139 0.92 -8.11 9.03
C VAL A 139 0.37 -9.26 8.18
N GLN A 140 1.24 -9.88 7.39
CA GLN A 140 0.94 -11.06 6.58
C GLN A 140 1.85 -12.20 7.02
N TRP A 141 1.29 -13.18 7.74
CA TRP A 141 2.01 -14.37 8.16
C TRP A 141 2.28 -15.30 6.99
N ASP A 142 3.36 -16.07 7.09
CA ASP A 142 3.66 -17.11 6.11
C ASP A 142 2.59 -18.19 6.07
N GLY A 143 2.25 -18.62 4.86
CA GLY A 143 1.28 -19.70 4.65
C GLY A 143 -0.19 -19.29 4.82
N GLU A 144 -0.48 -18.06 5.23
CA GLU A 144 -1.86 -17.55 5.27
C GLU A 144 -2.26 -16.82 3.97
N ALA A 145 -3.54 -16.93 3.62
CA ALA A 145 -4.12 -16.10 2.57
C ALA A 145 -4.11 -14.62 2.99
N LYS A 146 -3.76 -13.73 2.05
CA LYS A 146 -3.74 -12.27 2.29
C LYS A 146 -5.06 -11.81 2.92
N GLY A 147 -5.00 -11.25 4.13
CA GLY A 147 -6.16 -10.71 4.84
C GLY A 147 -6.68 -11.56 6.02
N ALA A 148 -6.04 -12.68 6.35
CA ALA A 148 -6.30 -13.43 7.57
C ALA A 148 -5.65 -12.76 8.80
N ALA A 149 -6.00 -11.51 9.09
CA ALA A 149 -5.65 -10.93 10.38
C ALA A 149 -6.50 -11.62 11.45
N SER A 150 -5.97 -12.66 12.10
CA SER A 150 -6.57 -13.24 13.30
C SER A 150 -6.53 -12.17 14.40
N ARG A 151 -7.71 -11.64 14.71
CA ARG A 151 -7.94 -10.58 15.70
C ARG A 151 -8.30 -11.18 17.06
#